data_AF-A0A5B0LI12-F1
#
_entry.id   AF-A0A5B0LI12-F1
#
_cell.length_a   1.000
_cell.length_b   1.000
_cell.length_c   1.000
_cell.angle_alpha   90.00
_cell.angle_beta   90.00
_cell.angle_gamma   90.00
#
_symmetry.space_group_name_H-M   'P 1'
#
loop_
_entity.id
_entity.type
_entity.pdbx_description
1 polymer ?
#
loop_
_entity_poly.entity_id
_entity_poly.type
_entity_poly.pdbx_seq_one_letter_code
_entity_poly.pdbx_strand_id
1 'polypeptide(L)'
;MIRCYGIKYLNNFDAAMNNLESQHKWLSSSHTFVSLKHESDRVVAFERGKLLFIFNFHPTQSYTDYRIGVEWEGKYQVVLSSDEKQRFGGHDRVDLQSEYFTTKMEWNNRKNYVQVYLPSRMVLVLGLKA
;
A
#
# COMPACT_ATOMS: atom_id res chain seq x y z
N MET A 1 -0.43 -25.28 27.16
CA MET A 1 -1.24 -24.20 26.57
C MET A 1 -0.48 -23.60 25.39
N ILE A 2 -0.71 -24.11 24.17
CA ILE A 2 -0.06 -23.59 22.96
C ILE A 2 -0.76 -22.27 22.62
N ARG A 3 -0.13 -21.14 22.91
CA ARG A 3 -0.64 -19.83 22.46
C ARG A 3 -0.37 -19.73 20.96
N CYS A 4 -1.42 -19.79 20.15
CA CYS A 4 -1.37 -19.51 18.71
C CYS A 4 -1.10 -18.01 18.47
N TYR A 5 0.13 -17.57 18.71
CA TYR A 5 0.54 -16.16 18.59
C TYR A 5 0.40 -15.59 17.16
N GLY A 6 0.31 -16.42 16.13
CA GLY A 6 0.15 -15.99 14.74
C GLY A 6 -1.29 -15.60 14.36
N ILE A 7 -2.30 -16.28 14.92
CA ILE A 7 -3.71 -16.08 14.52
C ILE A 7 -4.19 -14.66 14.86
N LYS A 8 -3.75 -14.11 16.00
CA LYS A 8 -4.09 -12.74 16.39
C LYS A 8 -3.63 -11.69 15.35
N TYR A 9 -2.48 -11.89 14.71
CA TYR A 9 -1.95 -10.93 13.75
C TYR A 9 -2.78 -10.90 12.47
N LEU A 10 -3.16 -12.08 11.98
CA LEU A 10 -4.04 -12.22 10.82
C LEU A 10 -5.43 -11.63 11.11
N ASN A 11 -6.01 -11.95 12.28
CA ASN A 11 -7.30 -11.38 12.68
C ASN A 11 -7.25 -9.85 12.82
N ASN A 12 -6.18 -9.30 13.39
CA ASN A 12 -6.00 -7.86 13.51
C ASN A 12 -5.89 -7.19 12.13
N PHE A 13 -5.17 -7.82 11.20
CA PHE A 13 -5.02 -7.31 9.85
C PHE A 13 -6.35 -7.33 9.09
N ASP A 14 -7.11 -8.42 9.21
CA ASP A 14 -8.47 -8.51 8.65
C ASP A 14 -9.40 -7.41 9.19
N ALA A 15 -9.43 -7.24 10.52
CA ALA A 15 -10.21 -6.18 11.15
C ALA A 15 -9.78 -4.79 10.68
N ALA A 16 -8.47 -4.55 10.51
CA ALA A 16 -7.95 -3.28 10.00
C ALA A 16 -8.36 -3.03 8.55
N MET A 17 -8.32 -4.04 7.68
CA MET A 17 -8.78 -3.92 6.29
C MET A 17 -10.28 -3.57 6.22
N ASN A 18 -11.12 -4.25 6.99
CA ASN A 18 -12.57 -3.98 7.01
C ASN A 18 -12.90 -2.59 7.58
N ASN A 19 -12.17 -2.16 8.62
CA ASN A 19 -12.32 -0.80 9.17
C ASN A 19 -11.88 0.27 8.17
N LEU A 20 -10.76 0.04 7.46
CA LEU A 20 -10.30 0.96 6.43
C LEU A 20 -11.33 1.06 5.29
N GLU A 21 -11.98 -0.05 4.92
CA GLU A 21 -13.07 -0.05 3.93
C GLU A 21 -14.22 0.81 4.43
N SER A 22 -14.59 0.66 5.70
CA SER A 22 -15.66 1.43 6.31
C SER A 22 -15.41 2.94 6.28
N GLN A 23 -14.14 3.37 6.29
CA GLN A 23 -13.74 4.78 6.23
C GLN A 23 -13.63 5.31 4.80
N HIS A 24 -13.07 4.53 3.88
CA HIS A 24 -12.73 4.98 2.53
C HIS A 24 -13.70 4.54 1.43
N LYS A 25 -14.57 3.56 1.73
CA LYS A 25 -15.62 3.05 0.84
C LYS A 25 -15.14 2.68 -0.57
N TRP A 26 -13.93 2.12 -0.66
CA TRP A 26 -13.34 1.75 -1.96
C TRP A 26 -14.12 0.64 -2.66
N LEU A 27 -14.85 -0.22 -1.94
CA LEU A 27 -15.62 -1.29 -2.57
C LEU A 27 -16.73 -0.73 -3.46
N SER A 28 -17.41 0.32 -3.00
CA SER A 28 -18.44 1.06 -3.73
C SER A 28 -17.91 2.13 -4.69
N SER A 29 -16.60 2.34 -4.75
CA SER A 29 -16.04 3.35 -5.65
C SER A 29 -16.15 2.91 -7.11
N SER A 30 -16.58 3.83 -7.98
CA SER A 30 -16.56 3.62 -9.43
C SER A 30 -15.13 3.66 -10.01
N HIS A 31 -14.19 4.30 -9.31
CA HIS A 31 -12.82 4.40 -9.79
C HIS A 31 -12.03 3.15 -9.43
N THR A 32 -11.46 2.52 -10.46
CA THR A 32 -10.49 1.43 -10.34
C THR A 32 -9.49 1.54 -11.48
N PHE A 33 -8.20 1.36 -11.20
CA PHE A 33 -7.17 1.37 -12.21
C PHE A 33 -5.96 0.54 -11.78
N VAL A 34 -5.46 -0.35 -12.65
CA VAL A 34 -4.22 -1.11 -12.36
C VAL A 34 -3.02 -0.34 -12.90
N SER A 35 -2.33 0.38 -12.01
CA SER A 35 -1.18 1.23 -12.35
C SER A 35 0.08 0.43 -12.66
N LEU A 36 0.23 -0.78 -12.12
CA LEU A 36 1.42 -1.59 -12.34
C LEU A 36 1.14 -3.08 -12.15
N LYS A 37 1.69 -3.88 -13.06
CA LYS A 37 1.82 -5.34 -12.95
C LYS A 37 3.20 -5.74 -13.48
N HIS A 38 4.19 -5.73 -12.60
CA HIS A 38 5.58 -5.97 -12.97
C HIS A 38 5.99 -7.40 -12.60
N GLU A 39 6.12 -8.27 -13.60
CA GLU A 39 6.36 -9.71 -13.39
C GLU A 39 7.73 -10.01 -12.78
N SER A 40 8.80 -9.34 -13.24
CA SER A 40 10.16 -9.59 -12.75
C SER A 40 10.31 -9.13 -11.30
N ASP A 41 10.01 -7.85 -11.04
CA ASP A 41 9.99 -7.30 -9.69
C ASP A 41 8.96 -7.92 -8.75
N ARG A 42 7.93 -8.59 -9.30
CA ARG A 42 6.76 -9.13 -8.58
C ARG A 42 6.01 -8.06 -7.79
N VAL A 43 5.87 -6.88 -8.39
CA VAL A 43 5.15 -5.75 -7.79
C VAL A 43 3.83 -5.52 -8.53
N VAL A 44 2.76 -5.40 -7.76
CA VAL A 44 1.43 -5.04 -8.27
C VAL A 44 0.98 -3.77 -7.56
N ALA A 45 0.53 -2.78 -8.32
CA ALA A 45 -0.07 -1.58 -7.76
C ALA A 45 -1.35 -1.20 -8.50
N PHE A 46 -2.36 -0.78 -7.76
CA PHE A 46 -3.62 -0.34 -8.32
C PHE A 46 -4.28 0.72 -7.45
N GLU A 47 -5.07 1.56 -8.09
CA GLU A 47 -5.92 2.56 -7.46
C GLU A 47 -7.34 2.02 -7.35
N ARG A 48 -7.98 2.27 -6.20
CA ARG A 48 -9.42 2.03 -6.02
C ARG A 48 -10.00 3.11 -5.13
N GLY A 49 -10.93 3.90 -5.66
CA GLY A 49 -11.27 5.20 -5.06
C GLY A 49 -10.03 6.10 -4.95
N LYS A 50 -9.88 6.80 -3.82
CA LYS A 50 -8.72 7.66 -3.54
C LYS A 50 -7.56 6.93 -2.82
N LEU A 51 -7.56 5.61 -2.88
CA LEU A 51 -6.50 4.78 -2.30
C LEU A 51 -5.62 4.19 -3.38
N LEU A 52 -4.32 4.13 -3.09
CA LEU A 52 -3.33 3.40 -3.86
C LEU A 52 -2.87 2.18 -3.05
N PHE A 53 -3.11 0.99 -3.59
CA PHE A 53 -2.67 -0.27 -3.02
C PHE A 53 -1.39 -0.73 -3.73
N ILE A 54 -0.37 -1.09 -2.96
CA ILE A 54 0.93 -1.51 -3.48
C ILE A 54 1.35 -2.80 -2.81
N PHE A 55 1.54 -3.84 -3.60
CA PHE A 55 1.95 -5.17 -3.14
C PHE A 55 3.33 -5.49 -3.69
N ASN A 56 4.26 -5.83 -2.80
CA ASN A 56 5.53 -6.44 -3.19
C ASN A 56 5.48 -7.94 -2.84
N PHE A 57 5.27 -8.78 -3.85
CA PHE A 57 5.27 -10.24 -3.72
C PHE A 57 6.65 -10.86 -3.90
N HIS A 58 7.69 -10.05 -4.08
CA HIS A 58 9.03 -10.56 -4.25
C HIS A 58 9.48 -11.30 -2.97
N PRO A 59 10.03 -12.54 -3.08
CA PRO A 59 10.34 -13.35 -1.91
C PRO A 59 11.49 -12.80 -1.06
N THR A 60 12.40 -12.02 -1.66
CA THR A 60 13.65 -11.53 -1.02
C THR A 60 13.99 -10.07 -1.30
N GLN A 61 13.85 -9.59 -2.55
CA GLN A 61 14.14 -8.21 -2.93
C GLN A 61 13.17 -7.18 -2.34
N SER A 62 13.78 -6.09 -1.88
CA SER A 62 13.11 -4.86 -1.45
C SER A 62 13.56 -3.74 -2.38
N TYR A 63 12.69 -2.76 -2.62
CA TYR A 63 12.97 -1.68 -3.57
C TYR A 63 12.93 -0.31 -2.87
N THR A 64 13.93 0.53 -3.14
CA THR A 64 13.94 1.94 -2.73
C THR A 64 13.52 2.82 -3.90
N ASP A 65 12.93 3.98 -3.61
CA ASP A 65 12.55 4.99 -4.60
C ASP A 65 11.68 4.47 -5.77
N TYR A 66 10.91 3.42 -5.52
CA TYR A 66 10.14 2.70 -6.54
C TYR A 66 8.97 3.56 -7.02
N ARG A 67 8.89 3.79 -8.33
CA ARG A 67 7.91 4.70 -8.93
C ARG A 67 6.59 4.00 -9.24
N ILE A 68 5.50 4.52 -8.67
CA ILE A 68 4.14 4.06 -8.94
C ILE A 68 3.32 5.23 -9.51
N GLY A 69 2.65 5.01 -10.63
CA GLY A 69 1.78 6.01 -11.25
C GLY A 69 0.48 6.20 -10.46
N VAL A 70 0.00 7.45 -10.38
CA VAL A 70 -1.26 7.85 -9.71
C VAL A 70 -2.00 8.93 -10.51
N GLU A 71 -3.33 8.93 -10.45
CA GLU A 71 -4.14 9.94 -11.15
C GLU A 71 -4.03 11.31 -10.50
N TRP A 72 -4.31 11.36 -9.20
CA TRP A 72 -4.52 12.59 -8.48
C TRP A 72 -3.20 13.13 -7.98
N GLU A 73 -2.94 14.40 -8.27
CA GLU A 73 -1.85 15.13 -7.64
C GLU A 73 -2.17 15.41 -6.17
N GLY A 74 -1.12 15.51 -5.35
CA GLY A 74 -1.24 15.90 -3.97
C GLY A 74 -0.29 15.14 -3.06
N LYS A 75 -0.76 14.91 -1.84
CA LYS A 75 0.02 14.29 -0.77
C LYS A 75 -0.66 13.02 -0.32
N TYR A 76 0.08 11.92 -0.39
CA TYR A 76 -0.37 10.61 0.04
C TYR A 76 0.23 10.28 1.41
N GLN A 77 -0.55 9.62 2.27
CA GLN A 77 -0.09 9.17 3.59
C GLN A 77 -0.35 7.68 3.76
N VAL A 78 0.44 7.01 4.59
CA VAL A 78 0.21 5.60 4.93
C VAL A 78 -1.11 5.48 5.69
N VAL A 79 -2.06 4.74 5.14
CA VAL A 79 -3.33 4.44 5.81
C VAL A 79 -3.39 3.01 6.32
N LEU A 80 -2.59 2.10 5.75
CA LEU A 80 -2.38 0.75 6.23
C LEU A 80 -1.03 0.21 5.76
N SER A 81 -0.29 -0.45 6.65
CA SER A 81 0.94 -1.18 6.32
C SER A 81 0.86 -2.57 6.95
N SER A 82 1.05 -3.64 6.17
CA SER A 82 1.11 -4.99 6.74
C SER A 82 2.39 -5.25 7.53
N ASP A 83 3.38 -4.36 7.47
CA ASP A 83 4.68 -4.54 8.12
C ASP A 83 4.70 -4.02 9.57
N GLU A 84 3.56 -3.56 10.12
CA GLU A 84 3.48 -3.13 11.53
C GLU A 84 3.72 -4.31 12.49
N LYS A 85 4.80 -4.28 13.28
CA LYS A 85 5.24 -5.36 14.15
C LYS A 85 4.25 -5.65 15.27
N GLN A 86 3.79 -4.61 15.96
CA GLN A 86 2.93 -4.78 17.13
C GLN A 86 1.52 -5.28 16.75
N ARG A 87 0.98 -4.78 15.64
CA ARG A 87 -0.40 -5.06 15.21
C ARG A 87 -0.51 -6.31 14.35
N PHE A 88 0.43 -6.50 13.42
CA PHE A 88 0.35 -7.52 12.36
C PHE A 88 1.56 -8.46 12.30
N GLY A 89 2.53 -8.34 13.22
CA GLY A 89 3.67 -9.24 13.28
C GLY A 89 4.71 -9.01 12.17
N GLY A 90 4.72 -7.82 11.55
CA GLY A 90 5.75 -7.39 10.60
C GLY A 90 7.05 -6.92 11.26
N HIS A 91 7.82 -6.09 10.55
CA HIS A 91 9.17 -5.67 10.95
C HIS A 91 9.35 -4.16 11.18
N ASP A 92 8.30 -3.35 11.09
CA ASP A 92 8.31 -1.88 11.23
C ASP A 92 9.33 -1.18 10.30
N ARG A 93 9.46 -1.62 9.05
CA ARG A 93 10.45 -1.06 8.10
C ARG A 93 9.97 0.21 7.40
N VAL A 94 8.68 0.56 7.53
CA VAL A 94 8.08 1.76 6.94
C VAL A 94 7.58 2.65 8.06
N ASP A 95 7.94 3.94 8.01
CA ASP A 95 7.41 4.93 8.93
C ASP A 95 5.98 5.31 8.52
N LEU A 96 5.04 5.08 9.44
CA LEU A 96 3.61 5.34 9.23
C LEU A 96 3.28 6.85 9.14
N GLN A 97 4.18 7.72 9.60
CA GLN A 97 4.01 9.17 9.49
C GLN A 97 4.59 9.74 8.19
N SER A 98 5.17 8.88 7.34
CA SER A 98 5.74 9.31 6.06
C SER A 98 4.68 9.88 5.13
N GLU A 99 5.03 10.99 4.49
CA GLU A 99 4.22 11.65 3.46
C GLU A 99 4.86 11.48 2.09
N TYR A 100 4.07 11.07 1.10
CA TYR A 100 4.50 10.82 -0.27
C TYR A 100 3.93 11.88 -1.19
N PHE A 101 4.81 12.70 -1.77
CA PHE A 101 4.42 13.78 -2.67
C PHE A 101 4.39 13.29 -4.11
N THR A 102 3.37 13.70 -4.86
CA THR A 102 3.28 13.40 -6.29
C THR A 102 4.21 14.28 -7.11
N THR A 103 4.90 13.67 -8.07
CA THR A 103 5.60 14.41 -9.14
C THR A 103 4.75 14.38 -10.41
N LYS A 104 4.56 15.57 -11.02
CA LYS A 104 3.77 15.75 -12.23
C LYS A 104 4.56 15.31 -13.47
N MET A 105 4.44 14.03 -13.79
CA MET A 105 5.04 13.39 -14.96
C MET A 105 4.27 12.11 -15.24
N GLU A 106 4.05 11.82 -16.51
CA GLU A 106 3.35 10.60 -16.89
C GLU A 106 4.16 9.35 -16.52
N TRP A 107 3.49 8.39 -15.89
CA TRP A 107 4.07 7.10 -15.52
C TRP A 107 2.99 6.03 -15.53
N ASN A 108 3.21 4.94 -16.27
CA ASN A 108 2.25 3.83 -16.44
C ASN A 108 0.80 4.27 -16.73
N ASN A 109 0.63 5.19 -17.69
CA ASN A 109 -0.68 5.76 -18.08
C ASN A 109 -1.40 6.57 -17.00
N ARG A 110 -0.65 7.11 -16.03
CA ARG A 110 -1.15 8.02 -15.00
C ARG A 110 -0.47 9.38 -15.14
N LYS A 111 -1.16 10.44 -14.73
CA LYS A 111 -0.69 11.83 -14.88
C LYS A 111 0.47 12.20 -13.95
N ASN A 112 0.61 11.47 -12.85
CA ASN A 112 1.60 11.71 -11.81
C ASN A 112 2.25 10.40 -11.36
N TYR A 113 3.33 10.48 -10.60
CA TYR A 113 3.88 9.34 -9.87
C TYR A 113 4.27 9.70 -8.44
N VAL A 114 4.32 8.68 -7.58
CA VAL A 114 4.91 8.73 -6.23
C VAL A 114 6.09 7.77 -6.16
N GLN A 115 7.04 8.05 -5.26
CA GLN A 115 8.16 7.16 -4.96
C GLN A 115 8.01 6.56 -3.58
N VAL A 116 8.19 5.25 -3.47
CA VAL A 116 7.96 4.51 -2.24
C VAL A 116 9.12 3.56 -1.93
N TYR A 117 9.36 3.33 -0.64
CA TYR A 117 10.16 2.21 -0.18
C TYR A 117 9.25 0.98 -0.02
N LEU A 118 9.62 -0.13 -0.66
CA LEU A 118 8.85 -1.37 -0.72
C LEU A 118 9.67 -2.58 -0.25
N PRO A 119 9.69 -2.85 1.07
CA PRO A 119 10.16 -4.11 1.61
C PRO A 119 9.58 -5.37 0.93
N SER A 120 10.34 -6.46 0.93
CA SER A 120 9.89 -7.76 0.39
C SER A 120 8.68 -8.31 1.17
N ARG A 121 7.72 -8.91 0.46
CA ARG A 121 6.51 -9.56 1.02
C ARG A 121 5.67 -8.63 1.89
N MET A 122 5.29 -7.49 1.35
CA MET A 122 4.45 -6.53 2.07
C MET A 122 3.30 -6.00 1.21
N VAL A 123 2.31 -5.44 1.89
CA VAL A 123 1.35 -4.50 1.29
C VAL A 123 1.45 -3.14 2.00
N LEU A 124 1.45 -2.09 1.19
CA LEU A 124 1.36 -0.70 1.62
C LEU A 124 0.12 -0.09 0.96
N VAL A 125 -0.73 0.56 1.75
CA VAL A 125 -1.88 1.29 1.25
C VAL A 125 -1.69 2.76 1.59
N LEU A 126 -1.72 3.59 0.53
CA LEU A 126 -1.62 5.03 0.64
C LEU A 126 -2.97 5.67 0.36
N GLY A 127 -3.34 6.67 1.15
CA GLY A 127 -4.55 7.47 0.92
C GLY A 127 -4.19 8.90 0.56
N LEU A 128 -4.87 9.47 -0.45
CA LEU A 128 -4.74 10.88 -0.77
C LEU A 128 -5.29 11.73 0.40
N LYS A 129 -4.44 12.57 0.98
CA LYS A 129 -4.81 13.52 2.03
C LYS A 129 -5.65 14.63 1.42
N ALA A 130 -6.82 14.87 2.02
CA ALA A 130 -7.71 15.96 1.63
C ALA A 130 -7.11 17.33 1.93
#